data_AF-A0A919I6V6-F1
#
_entry.id   AF-A0A919I6V6-F1
#
_cell.length_a   1.000
_cell.length_b   1.000
_cell.length_c   1.000
_cell.angle_alpha   90.00
_cell.angle_beta   90.00
_cell.angle_gamma   90.00
#
_symmetry.space_group_name_H-M   'P 1'
#
loop_
_entity.id
_entity.type
_entity.pdbx_description
1 polymer ?
#
loop_
_entity_poly.entity_id
_entity_poly.type
_entity_poly.pdbx_seq_one_letter_code
_entity_poly.pdbx_strand_id
1 'polypeptide(L)'
;MIWDPFLAEVETNAKARQIRNAEGLVPHYTFYLASRKFADTYPETAKQVVDELGKLSAWANSHQDEAAGLLSTSTGLDKAIWLKTRPACPTVPNA
;
A
#
# COMPACT_ATOMS: atom_id res chain seq x y z
N MET A 1 -9.34 9.38 12.81
CA MET A 1 -8.57 8.18 12.42
C MET A 1 -7.70 8.58 11.24
N ILE A 2 -6.38 8.52 11.39
CA ILE A 2 -5.40 8.90 10.36
C ILE A 2 -4.59 7.66 9.99
N TRP A 3 -4.29 7.49 8.72
CA TRP A 3 -3.58 6.33 8.19
C TRP A 3 -2.20 6.74 7.67
N ASP A 4 -1.31 5.78 7.63
CA ASP A 4 0.00 5.87 6.99
C ASP A 4 -0.13 6.16 5.49
N PRO A 5 0.58 7.14 4.92
CA PRO A 5 1.75 7.89 5.43
C PRO A 5 1.44 9.23 6.14
N PHE A 6 0.19 9.67 6.21
CA PHE A 6 -0.16 10.98 6.79
C PHE A 6 0.06 11.03 8.30
N LEU A 7 -0.06 9.88 8.98
CA LEU A 7 0.34 9.77 10.39
C LEU A 7 1.84 10.09 10.56
N ALA A 8 2.70 9.48 9.74
CA ALA A 8 4.14 9.69 9.77
C ALA A 8 4.53 11.15 9.48
N GLU A 9 3.81 11.85 8.60
CA GLU A 9 3.98 13.28 8.36
C GLU A 9 3.65 14.12 9.60
N VAL A 10 2.48 13.92 10.20
CA VAL A 10 1.98 14.72 11.32
C VAL A 10 2.81 14.48 12.59
N GLU A 11 3.30 13.26 12.82
CA GLU A 11 4.28 12.99 13.88
C GLU A 11 5.59 13.75 13.67
N THR A 12 6.03 13.87 12.41
CA THR A 12 7.32 14.48 12.07
C THR A 12 7.24 16.02 12.11
N ASN A 13 6.19 16.60 11.54
CA ASN A 13 6.07 18.05 11.36
C ASN A 13 5.28 18.73 12.48
N ALA A 14 4.22 18.08 13.00
CA ALA A 14 3.33 18.68 13.99
C ALA A 14 3.59 18.18 15.43
N LYS A 15 4.59 17.31 15.63
CA LYS A 15 4.92 16.66 16.92
C LYS A 15 3.71 15.99 17.58
N ALA A 16 2.73 15.55 16.80
CA ALA A 16 1.63 14.78 17.34
C ALA A 16 2.16 13.46 17.91
N ARG A 17 1.63 13.02 19.04
CA ARG A 17 1.94 11.72 19.63
C ARG A 17 0.78 10.76 19.41
N GLN A 18 1.06 9.54 18.95
CA GLN A 18 0.06 8.49 18.90
C GLN A 18 -0.41 8.14 20.33
N ILE A 19 -1.72 8.28 20.58
CA ILE A 19 -2.33 7.92 21.88
C ILE A 19 -2.75 6.44 21.89
N ARG A 20 -3.15 5.89 20.74
CA ARG A 20 -3.54 4.48 20.54
C ARG A 20 -3.43 4.12 19.06
N ASN A 21 -2.86 2.96 18.73
CA ASN A 21 -2.94 2.37 17.39
C ASN A 21 -4.08 1.33 17.32
N ALA A 22 -4.42 0.93 16.09
CA ALA A 22 -5.40 -0.13 15.83
C ALA A 22 -4.78 -1.54 15.81
N GLU A 23 -3.52 -1.69 16.24
CA GLU A 23 -2.86 -2.99 16.31
C GLU A 23 -3.64 -3.94 17.22
N GLY A 24 -4.00 -5.11 16.68
CA GLY A 24 -4.78 -6.12 17.41
C GLY A 24 -6.27 -5.81 17.59
N LEU A 25 -6.78 -4.70 17.04
CA LEU A 25 -8.20 -4.34 17.13
C LEU A 25 -9.03 -4.86 15.96
N VAL A 26 -8.54 -4.76 14.71
CA VAL A 26 -9.22 -5.28 13.52
C VAL A 26 -8.18 -5.62 12.43
N PRO A 27 -8.22 -6.80 11.78
CA PRO A 27 -7.42 -7.06 10.60
C PRO A 27 -7.85 -6.14 9.45
N HIS A 28 -6.92 -5.32 8.94
CA HIS A 28 -7.16 -4.51 7.75
C HIS A 28 -6.97 -5.38 6.51
N TYR A 29 -8.03 -5.52 5.71
CA TYR A 29 -7.99 -6.21 4.42
C TYR A 29 -8.06 -5.22 3.28
N THR A 30 -7.12 -5.33 2.34
CA THR A 30 -7.16 -4.58 1.08
C THR A 30 -7.80 -5.46 0.02
N PHE A 31 -8.86 -4.97 -0.61
CA PHE A 31 -9.56 -5.68 -1.69
C PHE A 31 -9.39 -4.94 -3.01
N TYR A 32 -9.09 -5.67 -4.08
CA TYR A 32 -9.20 -5.15 -5.44
C TYR A 32 -10.60 -5.46 -5.97
N LEU A 33 -11.29 -4.45 -6.50
CA LEU A 33 -12.64 -4.58 -7.03
C LEU A 33 -12.63 -4.44 -8.55
N ALA A 34 -13.29 -5.36 -9.24
CA ALA A 34 -13.49 -5.32 -10.68
C ALA A 34 -14.98 -5.52 -11.02
N SER A 35 -15.43 -5.00 -12.17
CA SER A 35 -16.81 -5.24 -12.61
C SER A 35 -17.03 -6.71 -12.93
N ARG A 36 -18.19 -7.26 -12.56
CA ARG A 36 -18.56 -8.65 -12.86
C ARG A 36 -18.45 -8.96 -14.36
N LYS A 37 -18.97 -8.06 -15.20
CA LYS A 37 -18.89 -8.18 -16.67
C LYS A 37 -17.44 -8.34 -17.14
N PHE A 38 -16.50 -7.58 -16.59
CA PHE A 38 -15.09 -7.68 -16.96
C PHE A 38 -14.49 -9.03 -16.51
N ALA A 39 -14.74 -9.44 -15.27
CA ALA A 39 -14.22 -10.70 -14.74
C ALA A 39 -14.76 -11.93 -15.50
N ASP A 40 -16.04 -11.91 -15.87
CA ASP A 40 -16.69 -13.03 -16.58
C ASP A 40 -16.32 -13.05 -18.08
N THR A 41 -16.12 -11.88 -18.70
CA THR A 41 -15.79 -11.78 -20.13
C THR A 41 -14.31 -12.03 -20.39
N TYR A 42 -13.44 -11.61 -19.47
CA TYR A 42 -11.97 -11.69 -19.62
C TYR A 42 -11.31 -12.31 -18.38
N PRO A 43 -11.61 -13.57 -18.05
CA PRO A 43 -11.09 -14.22 -16.84
C PRO A 43 -9.55 -14.32 -16.86
N GLU A 44 -8.97 -14.63 -18.01
CA GLU A 44 -7.50 -14.71 -18.16
C GLU A 44 -6.82 -13.35 -18.00
N THR A 45 -7.42 -12.28 -18.55
CA THR A 45 -6.90 -10.91 -18.36
C THR A 45 -7.02 -10.48 -16.90
N ALA A 46 -8.14 -10.80 -16.25
CA ALA A 46 -8.31 -10.51 -14.82
C ALA A 46 -7.25 -11.23 -13.97
N LYS A 47 -6.95 -12.49 -14.29
CA LYS A 47 -5.87 -13.25 -13.64
C LYS A 47 -4.50 -12.61 -13.88
N GLN A 48 -4.18 -12.22 -15.12
CA GLN A 48 -2.93 -11.54 -15.44
C GLN A 48 -2.76 -10.23 -14.66
N VAL A 49 -3.83 -9.44 -14.50
CA VAL A 49 -3.77 -8.21 -13.70
C VAL A 49 -3.43 -8.52 -12.24
N VAL A 50 -4.05 -9.55 -11.66
CA VAL A 50 -3.74 -9.98 -10.28
C VAL A 50 -2.30 -10.47 -10.14
N ASP A 51 -1.80 -11.24 -11.11
CA ASP A 51 -0.44 -11.75 -11.12
C ASP A 51 0.59 -10.60 -11.22
N GLU A 52 0.36 -9.63 -12.10
CA GLU A 52 1.22 -8.45 -12.23
C GLU A 52 1.21 -7.57 -10.98
N LEU A 53 0.05 -7.43 -10.31
CA LEU A 53 -0.03 -6.76 -9.01
C LEU A 53 0.82 -7.49 -7.96
N GLY A 54 0.81 -8.83 -7.95
CA GLY A 54 1.65 -9.64 -7.07
C GLY A 54 3.15 -9.40 -7.31
N LYS A 55 3.57 -9.38 -8.58
CA LYS A 55 4.97 -9.08 -8.96
C LYS A 55 5.39 -7.67 -8.56
N LEU A 56 4.51 -6.68 -8.78
CA LEU A 56 4.77 -5.30 -8.40
C LEU A 56 4.91 -5.15 -6.89
N SER A 57 4.06 -5.81 -6.10
CA SER A 57 4.18 -5.84 -4.64
C SER A 57 5.52 -6.45 -4.19
N ALA A 58 5.96 -7.54 -4.80
CA ALA A 58 7.24 -8.18 -4.50
C ALA A 58 8.44 -7.27 -4.86
N TRP A 59 8.36 -6.59 -6.02
CA TRP A 59 9.36 -5.61 -6.42
C TRP A 59 9.42 -4.43 -5.44
N ALA A 60 8.27 -3.84 -5.08
CA ALA A 60 8.21 -2.70 -4.16
C ALA A 60 8.77 -3.05 -2.77
N ASN A 61 8.54 -4.28 -2.30
CA ASN A 61 9.10 -4.78 -1.03
C ASN A 61 10.62 -4.95 -1.07
N SER A 62 11.20 -5.27 -2.23
CA SER A 62 12.65 -5.39 -2.42
C SER A 62 13.35 -4.07 -2.80
N HIS A 63 12.60 -3.10 -3.35
CA HIS A 63 13.10 -1.81 -3.85
C HIS A 63 12.47 -0.64 -3.09
N GLN A 64 12.50 -0.71 -1.75
CA GLN A 64 11.78 0.24 -0.87
C GLN A 64 12.14 1.71 -1.12
N ASP A 65 13.40 2.01 -1.43
CA ASP A 65 13.87 3.37 -1.70
C ASP A 65 13.31 3.93 -3.02
N GLU A 66 13.29 3.11 -4.06
CA GLU A 66 12.74 3.50 -5.36
C GLU A 66 11.21 3.61 -5.30
N ALA A 67 10.55 2.66 -4.65
CA ALA A 67 9.12 2.70 -4.37
C ALA A 67 8.72 3.96 -3.57
N ALA A 68 9.51 4.34 -2.55
CA ALA A 68 9.28 5.56 -1.78
C ALA A 68 9.42 6.83 -2.66
N GLY A 69 10.33 6.84 -3.63
CA GLY A 69 10.46 7.96 -4.58
C GLY A 69 9.24 8.10 -5.51
N LEU A 70 8.75 6.97 -6.04
CA LEU A 70 7.54 6.95 -6.87
C LEU A 70 6.30 7.40 -6.08
N LEU A 71 6.13 6.88 -4.86
CA LEU A 71 5.01 7.24 -3.99
C LEU A 71 5.08 8.69 -3.53
N SER A 72 6.29 9.20 -3.24
CA SER A 72 6.52 10.61 -2.94
C SER A 72 6.03 11.52 -4.07
N THR A 73 6.35 11.17 -5.31
CA THR A 73 5.91 11.93 -6.49
C THR A 73 4.39 11.88 -6.66
N SER A 74 3.77 10.71 -6.46
CA SER A 74 2.31 10.54 -6.62
C SER A 74 1.48 11.20 -5.52
N THR A 75 2.02 11.33 -4.31
CA THR A 75 1.26 11.81 -3.13
C THR A 75 1.66 13.20 -2.65
N GLY A 76 2.79 13.73 -3.13
CA GLY A 76 3.33 15.03 -2.71
C GLY A 76 4.00 15.02 -1.33
N LEU A 77 4.09 13.86 -0.67
CA LEU A 77 4.76 13.70 0.62
C LEU A 77 6.26 13.41 0.45
N ASP A 78 7.08 13.90 1.37
CA ASP A 78 8.53 13.69 1.32
C ASP A 78 8.89 12.20 1.33
N LYS A 79 9.91 11.82 0.54
CA LYS A 79 10.42 10.45 0.47
C LYS A 79 10.81 9.91 1.86
N ALA A 80 11.34 10.74 2.74
CA ALA A 80 11.68 10.36 4.11
C ALA A 80 10.44 9.95 4.94
N ILE A 81 9.27 10.54 4.68
CA ILE A 81 8.00 10.15 5.31
C ILE A 81 7.61 8.74 4.83
N TRP A 82 7.70 8.49 3.53
CA TRP A 82 7.44 7.15 2.97
C TRP A 82 8.40 6.08 3.48
N LEU A 83 9.69 6.41 3.62
CA LEU A 83 10.69 5.51 4.21
C LEU A 83 10.43 5.22 5.70
N LYS A 84 9.91 6.21 6.45
CA LYS A 84 9.54 6.05 7.86
C LYS A 84 8.31 5.14 8.03
N THR A 85 7.41 5.16 7.06
CA THR A 85 6.10 4.52 7.15
C THR A 85 6.14 2.98 7.04
N ARG A 86 7.21 2.38 6.47
CA ARG A 86 7.47 0.93 6.29
C ARG A 86 6.26 -0.05 6.36
N PRO A 87 5.16 0.09 5.60
CA PRO A 87 4.23 -1.02 5.46
C PRO A 87 4.82 -1.98 4.43
N ALA A 88 4.93 -3.26 4.75
CA ALA A 88 5.15 -4.26 3.71
C ALA A 88 3.95 -4.20 2.75
N CYS A 89 4.21 -4.00 1.45
CA CYS A 89 3.16 -4.05 0.45
C CYS A 89 2.57 -5.47 0.48
N PRO A 90 1.23 -5.63 0.62
CA PRO A 90 0.63 -6.94 0.72
C PRO A 90 0.95 -7.74 -0.55
N THR A 91 1.62 -8.88 -0.35
CA THR A 91 1.86 -9.85 -1.42
C THR A 91 0.57 -10.60 -1.64
N VAL A 92 0.10 -10.64 -2.89
CA VAL A 92 -1.01 -11.51 -3.28
C VAL A 92 -0.58 -12.95 -2.99
N PRO A 93 -1.25 -13.68 -2.08
CA PRO A 93 -0.97 -15.10 -1.90
C PRO A 93 -1.27 -15.78 -3.24
N ASN A 94 -0.35 -16.61 -3.72
CA ASN A 94 -0.62 -17.46 -4.89
C ASN A 94 -1.98 -18.13 -4.69
N ALA A 95 -2.92 -17.82 -5.59
CA ALA A 95 -4.22 -18.47 -5.68
C ALA A 95 -4.06 -19.95 -6.05
#